data_AF-A0A951PGW6-F1
#
_entry.id   AF-A0A951PGW6-F1
#
_cell.length_a   1.000
_cell.length_b   1.000
_cell.length_c   1.000
_cell.angle_alpha   90.00
_cell.angle_beta   90.00
_cell.angle_gamma   90.00
#
_symmetry.space_group_name_H-M   'P 1'
#
loop_
_entity.id
_entity.type
_entity.pdbx_description
1 polymer ?
#
loop_
_entity_poly.entity_id
_entity_poly.type
_entity_poly.pdbx_seq_one_letter_code
_entity_poly.pdbx_strand_id
1 'polypeptide(L)'
;MVACRYRALGILLGISLPVWCSGVAHPASATVSTCQSTTPNFLVMAGGGAPSYNEIALEKNVLYFQRTLKTLGFDPAAASTYFANGTDGQATVRYLNGTKEQFKPPEIPHLAGASTRDNFYSWMQQASGSVFFYFTGHGYRNPADSNNNAMILWGEDPLSVQEFTTALDQLPATTPVVTMMSQCYSGSFANLIYEGGDPKNPVTLRTRCGFFATVKTRTSVGCTAEVNEADYRDYSSSFFAGLSGRDRTGKAVASADYDQDGRVSYAEAHAFAKVDEQSTDLPVSTLEVWLQEQAGETQQQLLNQPMEALLSTARPEQKYVVETLTQQLDLDAGQSFRDNMTALSAPPSQNDQAYLVRLGMELVNIGMEQQLRAQGDSDKIAVIERLVNCESGAWK
;
A
#
# COMPACT_ATOMS: atom_id res chain seq x y z
N MET A 1 -44.59 42.38 20.76
CA MET A 1 -45.95 42.19 21.32
C MET A 1 -46.21 40.70 21.47
N VAL A 2 -46.09 40.15 22.68
CA VAL A 2 -46.98 39.13 23.28
C VAL A 2 -46.76 39.26 24.79
N ALA A 3 -47.86 39.29 25.53
CA ALA A 3 -47.96 39.87 26.86
C ALA A 3 -47.51 38.92 27.97
N CYS A 4 -46.86 39.54 28.96
CA CYS A 4 -46.61 39.01 30.29
C CYS A 4 -47.94 39.00 31.08
N ARG A 5 -48.27 37.87 31.72
CA ARG A 5 -49.29 37.83 32.79
C ARG A 5 -48.68 37.16 34.03
N TYR A 6 -48.53 37.97 35.07
CA TYR A 6 -48.30 37.54 36.44
C TYR A 6 -49.59 37.00 37.06
N ARG A 7 -49.48 35.91 37.84
CA ARG A 7 -50.35 35.68 38.99
C ARG A 7 -49.51 35.11 40.12
N ALA A 8 -49.60 35.78 41.26
CA ALA A 8 -48.91 35.49 42.50
C ALA A 8 -49.67 34.47 43.36
N LEU A 9 -48.96 33.63 44.13
CA LEU A 9 -48.89 33.63 45.61
C LEU A 9 -48.31 32.29 46.09
N GLY A 10 -47.38 32.34 47.05
CA GLY A 10 -47.39 31.37 48.15
C GLY A 10 -46.13 30.54 48.40
N ILE A 11 -45.34 31.00 49.39
CA ILE A 11 -44.74 30.21 50.48
C ILE A 11 -43.52 29.33 50.15
N LEU A 12 -42.37 29.84 50.62
CA LEU A 12 -41.23 29.17 51.28
C LEU A 12 -41.05 27.66 51.07
N LEU A 13 -39.96 27.29 50.39
CA LEU A 13 -38.99 26.28 50.84
C LEU A 13 -37.71 26.44 50.01
N GLY A 14 -36.58 26.65 50.71
CA GLY A 14 -35.28 26.82 50.10
C GLY A 14 -34.76 25.53 49.48
N ILE A 15 -34.55 25.55 48.17
CA ILE A 15 -33.67 24.61 47.47
C ILE A 15 -32.88 25.44 46.47
N SER A 16 -31.61 25.72 46.78
CA SER A 16 -30.63 26.23 45.84
C SER A 16 -30.29 25.12 44.84
N LEU A 17 -30.89 25.18 43.65
CA LEU A 17 -30.45 24.35 42.53
C LEU A 17 -29.22 25.01 41.88
N PRO A 18 -28.09 24.29 41.72
CA PRO A 18 -26.94 24.83 41.03
C PRO A 18 -27.28 24.99 39.54
N VAL A 19 -27.01 26.17 38.99
CA VAL A 19 -27.01 26.41 37.54
C VAL A 19 -25.78 25.69 36.99
N TRP A 20 -26.00 24.51 36.40
CA TRP A 20 -24.98 23.83 35.61
C TRP A 20 -24.90 24.54 34.26
N CYS A 21 -23.90 25.41 34.09
CA CYS A 21 -23.43 25.78 32.77
C CYS A 21 -22.82 24.53 32.14
N SER A 22 -23.57 23.86 31.28
CA SER A 22 -23.04 22.84 30.37
C SER A 22 -22.08 23.51 29.41
N GLY A 23 -20.81 23.64 29.82
CA GLY A 23 -19.73 23.87 28.88
C GLY A 23 -19.69 22.69 27.92
N VAL A 24 -20.01 22.95 26.66
CA VAL A 24 -19.76 22.01 25.56
C VAL A 24 -18.25 21.85 25.49
N ALA A 25 -17.73 20.79 26.13
CA ALA A 25 -16.37 20.35 25.92
C ALA A 25 -16.24 20.06 24.42
N HIS A 26 -15.51 20.92 23.73
CA HIS A 26 -15.08 20.63 22.37
C HIS A 26 -14.24 19.34 22.47
N PRO A 27 -14.50 18.32 21.65
CA PRO A 27 -13.61 17.17 21.61
C PRO A 27 -12.20 17.71 21.32
N ALA A 28 -11.26 17.42 22.21
CA ALA A 28 -9.85 17.66 21.96
C ALA A 28 -9.53 17.06 20.58
N SER A 29 -8.89 17.85 19.71
CA SER A 29 -8.41 17.39 18.41
C SER A 29 -7.77 16.02 18.59
N ALA A 30 -8.44 14.97 18.10
CA ALA A 30 -7.84 13.65 18.03
C ALA A 30 -6.58 13.82 17.19
N THR A 31 -5.42 13.65 17.80
CA THR A 31 -4.16 13.60 17.08
C THR A 31 -4.29 12.53 16.00
N VAL A 32 -4.35 12.95 14.74
CA VAL A 32 -4.40 12.03 13.60
C VAL A 32 -3.11 11.22 13.70
N SER A 33 -3.23 9.94 14.05
CA SER A 33 -2.08 9.06 14.14
C SER A 33 -1.51 8.89 12.73
N THR A 34 -0.28 9.38 12.53
CA THR A 34 0.49 9.19 11.29
C THR A 34 1.12 7.81 11.24
N CYS A 35 1.47 7.33 10.05
CA CYS A 35 2.27 6.10 9.89
C CYS A 35 3.79 6.35 9.90
N GLN A 36 4.21 7.57 10.25
CA GLN A 36 5.60 7.88 10.58
C GLN A 36 6.05 7.07 11.80
N SER A 37 7.09 6.26 11.63
CA SER A 37 7.64 5.47 12.73
C SER A 37 9.12 5.20 12.52
N THR A 38 9.94 5.62 13.49
CA THR A 38 11.38 5.32 13.51
C THR A 38 11.71 3.98 14.18
N THR A 39 10.71 3.29 14.72
CA THR A 39 10.84 1.97 15.36
C THR A 39 9.65 1.06 15.02
N PRO A 40 9.34 0.81 13.74
CA PRO A 40 8.24 -0.07 13.38
C PRO A 40 8.58 -1.53 13.72
N ASN A 41 7.56 -2.28 14.13
CA ASN A 41 7.61 -3.73 14.21
C ASN A 41 7.43 -4.31 12.81
N PHE A 42 8.48 -4.94 12.29
CA PHE A 42 8.46 -5.55 10.96
C PHE A 42 7.93 -6.98 11.04
N LEU A 43 6.86 -7.27 10.30
CA LEU A 43 6.41 -8.63 10.02
C LEU A 43 6.64 -8.93 8.54
N VAL A 44 7.39 -9.98 8.24
CA VAL A 44 7.62 -10.47 6.89
C VAL A 44 7.02 -11.87 6.77
N MET A 45 6.05 -12.03 5.87
CA MET A 45 5.52 -13.34 5.48
C MET A 45 5.91 -13.59 4.03
N ALA A 46 6.71 -14.62 3.77
CA ALA A 46 7.31 -14.81 2.46
C ALA A 46 7.38 -16.27 2.01
N GLY A 47 7.71 -16.47 0.72
CA GLY A 47 7.93 -17.78 0.12
C GLY A 47 6.70 -18.36 -0.57
N GLY A 48 6.89 -19.55 -1.16
CA GLY A 48 5.84 -20.31 -1.82
C GLY A 48 4.94 -21.08 -0.87
N GLY A 49 3.80 -21.56 -1.39
CA GLY A 49 2.89 -22.46 -0.66
C GLY A 49 3.33 -23.92 -0.64
N ALA A 50 4.14 -24.32 -1.62
CA ALA A 50 4.72 -25.67 -1.75
C ALA A 50 6.08 -25.59 -2.47
N PRO A 51 6.93 -26.64 -2.42
CA PRO A 51 8.23 -26.63 -3.10
C PRO A 51 8.15 -26.27 -4.59
N SER A 52 7.14 -26.78 -5.30
CA SER A 52 6.95 -26.58 -6.75
C SER A 52 6.77 -25.11 -7.16
N TYR A 53 6.46 -24.22 -6.22
CA TYR A 53 6.34 -22.78 -6.45
C TYR A 53 6.89 -21.99 -5.26
N ASN A 54 7.99 -22.45 -4.67
CA ASN A 54 8.77 -21.70 -3.68
C ASN A 54 10.09 -21.24 -4.30
N GLU A 55 10.00 -20.29 -5.22
CA GLU A 55 11.13 -19.85 -6.04
C GLU A 55 12.22 -19.12 -5.26
N ILE A 56 13.47 -19.28 -5.71
CA ILE A 56 14.63 -18.56 -5.16
C ILE A 56 14.46 -17.03 -5.22
N ALA A 57 13.74 -16.49 -6.20
CA ALA A 57 13.42 -15.06 -6.28
C ALA A 57 12.74 -14.53 -5.00
N LEU A 58 11.88 -15.34 -4.37
CA LEU A 58 11.20 -15.00 -3.11
C LEU A 58 12.19 -14.94 -1.93
N GLU A 59 13.15 -15.88 -1.87
CA GLU A 59 14.26 -15.84 -0.91
C GLU A 59 15.09 -14.57 -1.11
N LYS A 60 15.42 -14.24 -2.37
CA LYS A 60 16.20 -13.06 -2.70
C LYS A 60 15.49 -11.75 -2.35
N ASN A 61 14.16 -11.70 -2.44
CA ASN A 61 13.37 -10.56 -1.99
C ASN A 61 13.53 -10.32 -0.48
N VAL A 62 13.46 -11.37 0.33
CA VAL A 62 13.69 -11.27 1.78
C VAL A 62 15.11 -10.82 2.10
N LEU A 63 16.12 -11.39 1.43
CA LEU A 63 17.52 -10.99 1.61
C LEU A 63 17.76 -9.53 1.21
N TYR A 64 17.10 -9.05 0.16
CA TYR A 64 17.17 -7.64 -0.23
C TYR A 64 16.50 -6.74 0.79
N PHE A 65 15.32 -7.10 1.30
CA PHE A 65 14.67 -6.38 2.39
C PHE A 65 15.55 -6.27 3.64
N GLN A 66 16.25 -7.34 4.03
CA GLN A 66 17.22 -7.29 5.14
C GLN A 66 18.38 -6.32 4.87
N ARG A 67 18.88 -6.24 3.63
CA ARG A 67 19.89 -5.23 3.25
C ARG A 67 19.30 -3.82 3.31
N THR A 68 18.06 -3.62 2.88
CA THR A 68 17.35 -2.35 2.96
C THR A 68 17.19 -1.89 4.41
N LEU A 69 16.77 -2.77 5.32
CA LEU A 69 16.72 -2.49 6.76
C LEU A 69 18.08 -2.01 7.26
N LYS A 70 19.15 -2.73 6.93
CA LYS A 70 20.51 -2.39 7.35
C LYS A 70 20.98 -1.04 6.79
N THR A 71 20.72 -0.76 5.51
CA THR A 71 21.00 0.54 4.86
C THR A 71 20.29 1.67 5.59
N LEU A 72 19.04 1.43 5.99
CA LEU A 72 18.23 2.39 6.73
C LEU A 72 18.51 2.36 8.24
N GLY A 73 19.53 1.65 8.71
CA GLY A 73 20.00 1.66 10.10
C GLY A 73 19.18 0.82 11.08
N PHE A 74 18.35 -0.08 10.58
CA PHE A 74 17.63 -1.08 11.37
C PHE A 74 18.43 -2.38 11.48
N ASP A 75 18.23 -3.12 12.57
CA ASP A 75 18.75 -4.47 12.72
C ASP A 75 17.80 -5.48 12.05
N PRO A 76 18.24 -6.21 10.99
CA PRO A 76 17.41 -7.23 10.37
C PRO A 76 16.95 -8.34 11.33
N ALA A 77 17.67 -8.59 12.43
CA ALA A 77 17.29 -9.58 13.43
C ALA A 77 16.07 -9.15 14.28
N ALA A 78 15.72 -7.86 14.29
CA ALA A 78 14.52 -7.36 14.96
C ALA A 78 13.24 -7.59 14.14
N ALA A 79 13.36 -7.91 12.84
CA ALA A 79 12.21 -8.22 12.00
C ALA A 79 11.75 -9.67 12.21
N SER A 80 10.45 -9.85 12.47
CA SER A 80 9.84 -11.18 12.52
C SER A 80 9.67 -11.71 11.09
N THR A 81 10.62 -12.52 10.64
CA THR A 81 10.66 -13.03 9.26
C THR A 81 10.27 -14.50 9.20
N TYR A 82 9.16 -14.79 8.51
CA TYR A 82 8.68 -16.14 8.25
C TYR A 82 8.77 -16.44 6.75
N PHE A 83 9.29 -17.62 6.39
CA PHE A 83 9.52 -17.97 4.99
C PHE A 83 9.18 -19.44 4.72
N ALA A 84 8.24 -19.74 3.81
CA ALA A 84 7.90 -21.10 3.38
C ALA A 84 7.87 -22.12 4.55
N ASN A 85 8.67 -23.20 4.46
CA ASN A 85 8.85 -24.23 5.50
C ASN A 85 9.68 -23.80 6.73
N GLY A 86 10.24 -22.60 6.72
CA GLY A 86 10.97 -22.03 7.86
C GLY A 86 12.31 -22.71 8.09
N THR A 87 12.54 -23.15 9.32
CA THR A 87 13.83 -23.67 9.82
C THR A 87 13.90 -25.19 9.91
N ASP A 88 12.97 -25.91 9.27
CA ASP A 88 12.91 -27.38 9.35
C ASP A 88 14.03 -28.11 8.57
N GLY A 89 14.84 -27.37 7.81
CA GLY A 89 16.00 -27.87 7.07
C GLY A 89 15.67 -28.58 5.75
N GLN A 90 14.39 -28.67 5.36
CA GLN A 90 14.01 -29.30 4.10
C GLN A 90 14.41 -28.44 2.90
N ALA A 91 14.82 -29.12 1.83
CA ALA A 91 15.16 -28.48 0.56
C ALA A 91 13.88 -28.17 -0.23
N THR A 92 13.38 -26.94 -0.06
CA THR A 92 12.11 -26.48 -0.63
C THR A 92 12.26 -25.26 -1.55
N VAL A 93 13.39 -24.53 -1.48
CA VAL A 93 13.63 -23.37 -2.34
C VAL A 93 14.02 -23.85 -3.72
N ARG A 94 13.15 -23.61 -4.68
CA ARG A 94 13.25 -24.03 -6.09
C ARG A 94 14.11 -23.05 -6.88
N TYR A 95 15.11 -23.57 -7.60
CA TYR A 95 15.99 -22.77 -8.44
C TYR A 95 16.45 -23.53 -9.69
N LEU A 96 16.93 -22.81 -10.70
CA LEU A 96 17.47 -23.38 -11.93
C LEU A 96 19.00 -23.43 -11.92
N ASN A 97 19.57 -24.59 -12.22
CA ASN A 97 20.99 -24.78 -12.52
C ASN A 97 21.13 -25.13 -14.01
N GLY A 98 21.40 -24.12 -14.83
CA GLY A 98 21.18 -24.21 -16.27
C GLY A 98 19.69 -24.42 -16.55
N THR A 99 19.32 -25.53 -17.17
CA THR A 99 17.91 -25.91 -17.43
C THR A 99 17.35 -26.89 -16.41
N LYS A 100 18.13 -27.33 -15.42
CA LYS A 100 17.71 -28.32 -14.43
C LYS A 100 17.16 -27.63 -13.20
N GLU A 101 15.95 -28.02 -12.81
CA GLU A 101 15.36 -27.62 -11.54
C GLU A 101 16.02 -28.36 -10.38
N GLN A 102 16.34 -27.62 -9.32
CA GLN A 102 16.92 -28.12 -8.08
C GLN A 102 16.26 -27.44 -6.89
N PHE A 103 16.45 -28.03 -5.71
CA PHE A 103 15.92 -27.52 -4.44
C PHE A 103 17.04 -27.37 -3.42
N LYS A 104 16.98 -26.31 -2.61
CA LYS A 104 17.86 -26.09 -1.45
C LYS A 104 17.06 -25.67 -0.22
N PRO A 105 17.60 -25.83 1.00
CA PRO A 105 17.02 -25.19 2.19
C PRO A 105 17.07 -23.66 2.07
N PRO A 106 16.15 -22.94 2.75
CA PRO A 106 16.20 -21.47 2.78
C PRO A 106 17.47 -20.97 3.48
N GLU A 107 18.14 -20.01 2.87
CA GLU A 107 19.37 -19.38 3.38
C GLU A 107 19.10 -17.93 3.78
N ILE A 108 18.16 -17.75 4.72
CA ILE A 108 17.75 -16.44 5.23
C ILE A 108 18.21 -16.32 6.69
N PRO A 109 19.10 -15.39 7.03
CA PRO A 109 19.47 -15.11 8.42
C PRO A 109 18.24 -14.73 9.26
N HIS A 110 18.22 -15.13 10.54
CA HIS A 110 17.20 -14.71 11.51
C HIS A 110 15.76 -15.11 11.17
N LEU A 111 15.54 -16.24 10.48
CA LEU A 111 14.19 -16.78 10.29
C LEU A 111 13.52 -17.11 11.63
N ALA A 112 12.34 -16.55 11.84
CA ALA A 112 11.49 -16.83 12.99
C ALA A 112 10.75 -18.17 12.85
N GLY A 113 10.48 -18.61 11.62
CA GLY A 113 9.83 -19.90 11.36
C GLY A 113 9.20 -19.98 9.98
N ALA A 114 8.24 -20.91 9.84
CA ALA A 114 7.49 -21.14 8.62
C ALA A 114 6.44 -20.05 8.37
N SER A 115 6.20 -19.70 7.11
CA SER A 115 5.18 -18.72 6.71
C SER A 115 3.80 -19.38 6.73
N THR A 116 3.22 -19.60 7.91
CA THR A 116 1.93 -20.30 8.10
C THR A 116 0.87 -19.38 8.72
N ARG A 117 -0.41 -19.75 8.60
CA ARG A 117 -1.51 -19.04 9.29
C ARG A 117 -1.33 -19.01 10.79
N ASP A 118 -0.91 -20.12 11.40
CA ASP A 118 -0.66 -20.21 12.84
C ASP A 118 0.38 -19.18 13.31
N ASN A 119 1.50 -19.06 12.60
CA ASN A 119 2.53 -18.09 12.92
C ASN A 119 2.05 -16.65 12.69
N PHE A 120 1.30 -16.40 11.61
CA PHE A 120 0.68 -15.11 11.35
C PHE A 120 -0.25 -14.68 12.49
N TYR A 121 -1.20 -15.53 12.90
CA TYR A 121 -2.14 -15.19 13.97
C TYR A 121 -1.47 -15.10 15.34
N SER A 122 -0.48 -15.96 15.62
CA SER A 122 0.32 -15.88 16.85
C SER A 122 1.07 -14.55 16.96
N TRP A 123 1.63 -14.07 15.83
CA TRP A 123 2.28 -12.77 15.77
C TRP A 123 1.28 -11.62 15.98
N MET A 124 0.14 -11.66 15.28
CA MET A 124 -0.91 -10.63 15.40
C MET A 124 -1.43 -10.47 16.83
N GLN A 125 -1.52 -11.57 17.60
CA GLN A 125 -1.94 -11.53 19.01
C GLN A 125 -0.96 -10.78 19.93
N GLN A 126 0.31 -10.68 19.54
CA GLN A 126 1.37 -10.07 20.34
C GLN A 126 1.76 -8.67 19.83
N ALA A 127 1.32 -8.33 18.62
CA ALA A 127 1.70 -7.10 17.95
C ALA A 127 1.13 -5.86 18.65
N SER A 128 2.00 -4.86 18.81
CA SER A 128 1.66 -3.54 19.34
C SER A 128 2.58 -2.49 18.71
N GLY A 129 2.36 -1.20 18.98
CA GLY A 129 3.10 -0.13 18.32
C GLY A 129 2.85 -0.08 16.81
N SER A 130 3.68 0.65 16.07
CA SER A 130 3.56 0.75 14.61
C SER A 130 4.00 -0.53 13.92
N VAL A 131 3.24 -1.01 12.94
CA VAL A 131 3.54 -2.24 12.19
C VAL A 131 3.85 -1.92 10.74
N PHE A 132 4.93 -2.52 10.22
CA PHE A 132 5.17 -2.61 8.78
C PHE A 132 5.10 -4.08 8.37
N PHE A 133 4.06 -4.42 7.61
CA PHE A 133 3.83 -5.76 7.08
C PHE A 133 4.34 -5.85 5.64
N TYR A 134 5.23 -6.80 5.38
CA TYR A 134 5.73 -7.11 4.04
C TYR A 134 5.33 -8.53 3.65
N PHE A 135 4.66 -8.66 2.50
CA PHE A 135 4.41 -9.95 1.87
C PHE A 135 5.11 -10.05 0.52
N THR A 136 5.81 -11.18 0.30
CA THR A 136 6.34 -11.55 -1.02
C THR A 136 6.19 -13.05 -1.24
N GLY A 137 5.37 -13.41 -2.21
CA GLY A 137 4.95 -14.79 -2.43
C GLY A 137 3.91 -14.87 -3.53
N HIS A 138 3.08 -15.90 -3.47
CA HIS A 138 2.03 -16.11 -4.48
C HIS A 138 0.69 -15.55 -4.04
N GLY A 139 -0.09 -15.09 -5.01
CA GLY A 139 -1.46 -14.63 -4.82
C GLY A 139 -2.46 -15.59 -5.46
N TYR A 140 -3.62 -15.74 -4.82
CA TYR A 140 -4.72 -16.56 -5.29
C TYR A 140 -5.91 -15.67 -5.69
N ARG A 141 -6.36 -15.80 -6.93
CA ARG A 141 -7.54 -15.09 -7.42
C ARG A 141 -8.82 -15.78 -6.94
N ASN A 142 -9.67 -15.03 -6.28
CA ASN A 142 -11.03 -15.46 -5.98
C ASN A 142 -11.93 -15.15 -7.21
N PRO A 143 -12.42 -16.17 -7.94
CA PRO A 143 -13.22 -15.94 -9.14
C PRO A 143 -14.63 -15.43 -8.83
N ALA A 144 -15.13 -15.62 -7.60
CA ALA A 144 -16.45 -15.18 -7.18
C ALA A 144 -16.45 -13.73 -6.67
N ASP A 145 -15.34 -13.30 -6.06
CA ASP A 145 -15.19 -11.94 -5.54
C ASP A 145 -13.72 -11.46 -5.60
N SER A 146 -13.40 -10.63 -6.59
CA SER A 146 -12.07 -10.05 -6.74
C SER A 146 -11.68 -9.06 -5.65
N ASN A 147 -12.61 -8.65 -4.77
CA ASN A 147 -12.31 -7.83 -3.60
C ASN A 147 -11.78 -8.67 -2.42
N ASN A 148 -11.95 -10.00 -2.49
CA ASN A 148 -11.52 -10.94 -1.46
C ASN A 148 -10.61 -12.03 -2.06
N ASN A 149 -9.58 -11.61 -2.80
CA ASN A 149 -8.47 -12.48 -3.19
C ASN A 149 -7.67 -12.91 -1.94
N ALA A 150 -6.65 -13.76 -2.13
CA ALA A 150 -5.82 -14.25 -1.03
C ALA A 150 -4.33 -14.20 -1.34
N MET A 151 -3.53 -14.16 -0.28
CA MET A 151 -2.11 -14.52 -0.32
C MET A 151 -1.98 -16.01 0.03
N ILE A 152 -1.05 -16.72 -0.60
CA ILE A 152 -0.84 -18.15 -0.34
C ILE A 152 0.29 -18.30 0.68
N LEU A 153 -0.01 -18.92 1.81
CA LEU A 153 0.97 -19.28 2.84
C LEU A 153 1.45 -20.74 2.66
N TRP A 154 2.50 -21.12 3.39
CA TRP A 154 3.07 -22.46 3.36
C TRP A 154 2.03 -23.53 3.70
N GLY A 155 2.05 -24.63 2.96
CA GLY A 155 1.04 -25.70 3.05
C GLY A 155 -0.17 -25.47 2.16
N GLU A 156 -0.03 -24.65 1.11
CA GLU A 156 -1.11 -24.26 0.20
C GLU A 156 -2.31 -23.64 0.92
N ASP A 157 -2.03 -22.86 1.97
CA ASP A 157 -3.03 -22.35 2.91
C ASP A 157 -3.32 -20.87 2.63
N PRO A 158 -4.36 -20.54 1.83
CA PRO A 158 -4.65 -19.16 1.47
C PRO A 158 -5.14 -18.36 2.68
N LEU A 159 -4.70 -17.12 2.80
CA LEU A 159 -5.23 -16.12 3.72
C LEU A 159 -5.85 -14.97 2.92
N SER A 160 -7.18 -14.87 2.97
CA SER A 160 -7.95 -13.89 2.19
C SER A 160 -7.83 -12.46 2.73
N VAL A 161 -8.22 -11.47 1.92
CA VAL A 161 -8.27 -10.06 2.35
C VAL A 161 -9.12 -9.88 3.60
N GLN A 162 -10.30 -10.50 3.65
CA GLN A 162 -11.19 -10.36 4.79
C GLN A 162 -10.61 -11.00 6.05
N GLU A 163 -9.98 -12.17 5.94
CA GLU A 163 -9.33 -12.84 7.09
C GLU A 163 -8.11 -12.05 7.59
N PHE A 164 -7.28 -11.55 6.67
CA PHE A 164 -6.16 -10.68 6.97
C PHE A 164 -6.63 -9.40 7.69
N THR A 165 -7.63 -8.72 7.13
CA THR A 165 -8.13 -7.45 7.67
C THR A 165 -8.84 -7.66 9.02
N THR A 166 -9.57 -8.76 9.18
CA THR A 166 -10.17 -9.14 10.47
C THR A 166 -9.10 -9.34 11.55
N ALA A 167 -7.91 -9.86 11.19
CA ALA A 167 -6.79 -9.95 12.12
C ALA A 167 -6.24 -8.57 12.49
N LEU A 168 -6.11 -7.65 11.51
CA LEU A 168 -5.72 -6.27 11.77
C LEU A 168 -6.73 -5.54 12.67
N ASP A 169 -8.02 -5.86 12.55
CA ASP A 169 -9.08 -5.28 13.39
C ASP A 169 -8.95 -5.70 14.87
N GLN A 170 -8.18 -6.75 15.19
CA GLN A 170 -7.89 -7.17 16.57
C GLN A 170 -6.72 -6.42 17.22
N LEU A 171 -5.90 -5.71 16.44
CA LEU A 171 -4.81 -4.92 16.98
C LEU A 171 -5.34 -3.77 17.85
N PRO A 172 -4.53 -3.18 18.75
CA PRO A 172 -4.90 -1.93 19.42
C PRO A 172 -5.31 -0.85 18.41
N ALA A 173 -6.35 -0.06 18.72
CA ALA A 173 -6.82 0.99 17.81
C ALA A 173 -5.77 2.07 17.48
N THR A 174 -4.75 2.19 18.34
CA THR A 174 -3.60 3.09 18.21
C THR A 174 -2.43 2.50 17.43
N THR A 175 -2.53 1.28 16.92
CA THR A 175 -1.48 0.63 16.13
C THR A 175 -1.63 1.03 14.66
N PRO A 176 -0.78 1.92 14.12
CA PRO A 176 -0.77 2.17 12.68
C PRO A 176 -0.18 0.96 11.94
N VAL A 177 -0.79 0.61 10.80
CA VAL A 177 -0.34 -0.52 9.98
C VAL A 177 -0.04 -0.06 8.56
N VAL A 178 1.20 -0.24 8.12
CA VAL A 178 1.60 -0.05 6.71
C VAL A 178 1.85 -1.43 6.11
N THR A 179 1.29 -1.66 4.93
CA THR A 179 1.43 -2.93 4.20
C THR A 179 2.13 -2.71 2.88
N MET A 180 3.13 -3.52 2.55
CA MET A 180 3.65 -3.63 1.19
C MET A 180 3.53 -5.08 0.73
N MET A 181 2.91 -5.32 -0.42
CA MET A 181 2.74 -6.69 -0.93
C MET A 181 3.15 -6.80 -2.40
N SER A 182 4.06 -7.74 -2.68
CA SER A 182 4.54 -8.08 -4.02
C SER A 182 4.09 -9.50 -4.41
N GLN A 183 2.94 -9.57 -5.07
CA GLN A 183 2.32 -10.81 -5.56
C GLN A 183 1.19 -10.52 -6.57
N CYS A 184 0.74 -11.56 -7.28
CA CYS A 184 -0.45 -11.49 -8.13
C CYS A 184 -1.69 -11.02 -7.37
N TYR A 185 -2.51 -10.18 -8.00
CA TYR A 185 -3.81 -9.73 -7.46
C TYR A 185 -3.75 -8.93 -6.15
N SER A 186 -2.55 -8.44 -5.78
CA SER A 186 -2.26 -7.74 -4.53
C SER A 186 -3.16 -6.54 -4.28
N GLY A 187 -3.62 -5.83 -5.33
CA GLY A 187 -4.49 -4.66 -5.21
C GLY A 187 -5.85 -4.96 -4.56
N SER A 188 -6.25 -6.24 -4.45
CA SER A 188 -7.41 -6.62 -3.63
C SER A 188 -7.23 -6.27 -2.16
N PHE A 189 -5.99 -6.31 -1.66
CA PHE A 189 -5.66 -6.00 -0.28
C PHE A 189 -5.73 -4.49 0.01
N ALA A 190 -5.91 -3.63 -0.98
CA ALA A 190 -6.25 -2.23 -0.75
C ALA A 190 -7.57 -2.08 0.03
N ASN A 191 -8.45 -3.09 -0.03
CA ASN A 191 -9.65 -3.13 0.78
C ASN A 191 -9.37 -3.28 2.28
N LEU A 192 -8.11 -3.44 2.71
CA LEU A 192 -7.75 -3.35 4.13
C LEU A 192 -8.29 -2.06 4.75
N ILE A 193 -8.48 -0.96 4.02
CA ILE A 193 -9.02 0.29 4.59
C ILE A 193 -10.49 0.19 5.06
N TYR A 194 -11.23 -0.86 4.72
CA TYR A 194 -12.61 -1.06 5.14
C TYR A 194 -12.70 -1.98 6.36
N GLU A 195 -13.73 -1.82 7.19
CA GLU A 195 -13.99 -2.75 8.30
C GLU A 195 -14.18 -4.18 7.78
N GLY A 196 -13.44 -5.14 8.34
CA GLY A 196 -13.45 -6.53 7.88
C GLY A 196 -12.93 -6.76 6.45
N GLY A 197 -12.38 -5.73 5.78
CA GLY A 197 -11.82 -5.85 4.44
C GLY A 197 -12.87 -5.92 3.31
N ASP A 198 -14.12 -5.53 3.57
CA ASP A 198 -15.21 -5.52 2.57
C ASP A 198 -15.54 -4.07 2.17
N PRO A 199 -15.42 -3.68 0.88
CA PRO A 199 -15.75 -2.33 0.41
C PRO A 199 -17.23 -1.94 0.55
N LYS A 200 -18.11 -2.87 0.92
CA LYS A 200 -19.51 -2.56 1.30
C LYS A 200 -19.64 -1.99 2.71
N ASN A 201 -18.61 -2.15 3.54
CA ASN A 201 -18.56 -1.60 4.88
C ASN A 201 -17.95 -0.19 4.90
N PRO A 202 -18.12 0.58 5.98
CA PRO A 202 -17.43 1.87 6.13
C PRO A 202 -15.91 1.73 6.10
N VAL A 203 -15.23 2.80 5.67
CA VAL A 203 -13.78 2.93 5.84
C VAL A 203 -13.48 2.98 7.33
N THR A 204 -12.57 2.14 7.81
CA THR A 204 -12.21 2.09 9.23
C THR A 204 -11.59 3.41 9.70
N LEU A 205 -11.81 3.74 10.96
CA LEU A 205 -11.13 4.86 11.64
C LEU A 205 -9.70 4.52 12.08
N ARG A 206 -9.31 3.24 12.02
CA ARG A 206 -7.93 2.80 12.34
C ARG A 206 -6.96 3.31 11.27
N THR A 207 -5.77 3.75 11.67
CA THR A 207 -4.74 4.20 10.73
C THR A 207 -4.10 2.99 10.05
N ARG A 208 -4.44 2.75 8.79
CA ARG A 208 -3.76 1.74 7.97
C ARG A 208 -3.76 2.11 6.49
N CYS A 209 -2.65 1.84 5.83
CA CYS A 209 -2.49 2.02 4.38
C CYS A 209 -1.69 0.86 3.80
N GLY A 210 -1.64 0.80 2.47
CA GLY A 210 -0.79 -0.17 1.81
C GLY A 210 -0.45 0.14 0.37
N PHE A 211 0.54 -0.60 -0.12
CA PHE A 211 1.13 -0.47 -1.44
C PHE A 211 1.28 -1.85 -2.06
N PHE A 212 0.83 -1.98 -3.30
CA PHE A 212 0.61 -3.28 -3.93
C PHE A 212 1.23 -3.31 -5.32
N ALA A 213 1.83 -4.44 -5.67
CA ALA A 213 2.48 -4.60 -6.96
C ALA A 213 1.54 -4.38 -8.15
N THR A 214 0.32 -4.91 -8.09
CA THR A 214 -0.60 -4.83 -9.23
C THR A 214 -2.07 -4.72 -8.79
N VAL A 215 -2.97 -4.42 -9.72
CA VAL A 215 -4.42 -4.33 -9.49
C VAL A 215 -5.07 -5.69 -9.16
N LYS A 216 -6.24 -5.67 -8.53
CA LYS A 216 -6.97 -6.86 -8.02
C LYS A 216 -7.32 -7.93 -9.07
N THR A 217 -7.22 -7.63 -10.36
CA THR A 217 -7.58 -8.52 -11.47
C THR A 217 -6.38 -9.02 -12.29
N ARG A 218 -5.16 -8.56 -11.99
CA ARG A 218 -3.96 -8.83 -12.79
C ARG A 218 -2.93 -9.66 -12.03
N THR A 219 -2.20 -10.51 -12.75
CA THR A 219 -0.99 -11.16 -12.24
C THR A 219 0.15 -10.15 -12.11
N SER A 220 1.12 -10.44 -11.25
CA SER A 220 2.33 -9.64 -11.07
C SER A 220 3.56 -10.42 -11.56
N VAL A 221 4.62 -9.71 -11.95
CA VAL A 221 5.95 -10.29 -12.18
C VAL A 221 6.66 -10.49 -10.84
N GLY A 222 7.44 -11.55 -10.68
CA GLY A 222 8.10 -11.80 -9.38
C GLY A 222 8.51 -13.25 -9.14
N CYS A 223 7.70 -14.20 -9.60
CA CYS A 223 7.90 -15.60 -9.23
C CYS A 223 8.72 -16.36 -10.28
N THR A 224 10.01 -16.07 -10.40
CA THR A 224 10.94 -16.79 -11.30
C THR A 224 11.91 -17.69 -10.55
N ALA A 225 12.21 -18.86 -11.13
CA ALA A 225 13.21 -19.79 -10.60
C ALA A 225 14.66 -19.45 -11.03
N GLU A 226 14.85 -18.34 -11.76
CA GLU A 226 16.16 -17.84 -12.18
C GLU A 226 16.98 -17.33 -10.98
N VAL A 227 18.29 -17.61 -10.99
CA VAL A 227 19.17 -17.46 -9.82
C VAL A 227 19.86 -16.09 -9.76
N ASN A 228 20.00 -15.40 -10.90
CA ASN A 228 20.74 -14.16 -10.96
C ASN A 228 19.90 -12.99 -10.43
N GLU A 229 20.32 -12.42 -9.30
CA GLU A 229 19.64 -11.25 -8.68
C GLU A 229 19.62 -10.02 -9.59
N ALA A 230 20.56 -9.90 -10.54
CA ALA A 230 20.61 -8.76 -11.46
C ALA A 230 19.53 -8.81 -12.55
N ASP A 231 19.07 -10.03 -12.88
CA ASP A 231 18.08 -10.28 -13.95
C ASP A 231 16.65 -10.21 -13.42
N TYR A 232 16.49 -10.03 -12.10
CA TYR A 232 15.22 -10.10 -11.41
C TYR A 232 14.80 -8.75 -10.80
N ARG A 233 13.75 -8.14 -11.35
CA ARG A 233 13.18 -6.88 -10.89
C ARG A 233 11.64 -6.95 -10.82
N ASP A 234 11.13 -7.08 -9.61
CA ASP A 234 9.71 -7.01 -9.30
C ASP A 234 9.37 -5.67 -8.64
N TYR A 235 8.08 -5.43 -8.36
CA TYR A 235 7.64 -4.21 -7.68
C TYR A 235 8.40 -3.95 -6.35
N SER A 236 8.62 -4.98 -5.54
CA SER A 236 9.34 -4.81 -4.26
C SER A 236 10.79 -4.34 -4.45
N SER A 237 11.41 -4.73 -5.56
CA SER A 237 12.76 -4.32 -5.94
C SER A 237 12.85 -2.81 -6.09
N SER A 238 11.93 -2.23 -6.86
CA SER A 238 11.87 -0.80 -7.14
C SER A 238 11.39 0.00 -5.93
N PHE A 239 10.37 -0.49 -5.20
CA PHE A 239 9.86 0.17 -4.00
C PHE A 239 10.96 0.35 -2.95
N PHE A 240 11.70 -0.72 -2.62
CA PHE A 240 12.79 -0.62 -1.66
C PHE A 240 14.02 0.10 -2.19
N ALA A 241 14.21 0.16 -3.52
CA ALA A 241 15.26 0.98 -4.12
C ALA A 241 14.96 2.47 -3.92
N GLY A 242 13.71 2.89 -4.19
CA GLY A 242 13.25 4.25 -3.91
C GLY A 242 13.39 4.60 -2.42
N LEU A 243 12.94 3.70 -1.54
CA LEU A 243 12.97 3.94 -0.09
C LEU A 243 14.39 4.02 0.50
N SER A 244 15.34 3.25 -0.03
CA SER A 244 16.71 3.15 0.54
C SER A 244 17.78 3.91 -0.25
N GLY A 245 17.46 4.37 -1.45
CA GLY A 245 18.43 4.92 -2.41
C GLY A 245 19.43 3.89 -2.92
N ARG A 246 19.18 2.59 -2.74
CA ARG A 246 20.07 1.48 -3.13
C ARG A 246 19.29 0.38 -3.83
N ASP A 247 19.73 -0.06 -5.00
CA ASP A 247 19.12 -1.20 -5.68
C ASP A 247 19.50 -2.55 -5.05
N ARG A 248 18.97 -3.64 -5.61
CA ARG A 248 19.23 -5.02 -5.15
C ARG A 248 20.71 -5.39 -5.07
N THR A 249 21.53 -4.80 -5.94
CA THR A 249 22.97 -5.05 -6.02
C THR A 249 23.78 -4.12 -5.12
N GLY A 250 23.13 -3.17 -4.45
CA GLY A 250 23.75 -2.17 -3.58
C GLY A 250 24.22 -0.91 -4.32
N LYS A 251 23.92 -0.77 -5.62
CA LYS A 251 24.23 0.42 -6.39
C LYS A 251 23.29 1.55 -5.99
N ALA A 252 23.80 2.78 -5.96
CA ALA A 252 22.97 3.96 -5.73
C ALA A 252 21.96 4.15 -6.87
N VAL A 253 20.72 4.50 -6.53
CA VAL A 253 19.68 4.95 -7.47
C VAL A 253 19.40 6.44 -7.28
N ALA A 254 18.61 7.03 -8.18
CA ALA A 254 18.12 8.40 -7.99
C ALA A 254 17.31 8.51 -6.69
N SER A 255 17.38 9.66 -6.03
CA SER A 255 16.57 9.90 -4.82
C SER A 255 15.09 9.90 -5.17
N ALA A 256 14.27 9.31 -4.31
CA ALA A 256 12.83 9.40 -4.38
C ALA A 256 12.25 10.55 -3.53
N ASP A 257 13.09 11.30 -2.81
CA ASP A 257 12.70 12.53 -2.07
C ASP A 257 12.32 13.64 -3.08
N TYR A 258 11.06 13.61 -3.52
CA TYR A 258 10.51 14.47 -4.57
C TYR A 258 9.97 15.77 -4.00
N ASP A 259 9.59 15.79 -2.72
CA ASP A 259 9.18 17.01 -2.02
C ASP A 259 10.35 17.76 -1.35
N GLN A 260 11.54 17.16 -1.30
CA GLN A 260 12.79 17.72 -0.79
C GLN A 260 12.76 18.00 0.71
N ASP A 261 11.99 17.23 1.48
CA ASP A 261 11.91 17.35 2.94
C ASP A 261 13.08 16.67 3.69
N GLY A 262 13.94 15.96 2.95
CA GLY A 262 15.11 15.25 3.47
C GLY A 262 14.82 13.82 3.95
N ARG A 263 13.61 13.31 3.71
CA ARG A 263 13.17 11.94 3.97
C ARG A 263 12.60 11.33 2.69
N VAL A 264 12.34 10.03 2.73
CA VAL A 264 11.60 9.36 1.66
C VAL A 264 10.39 8.70 2.29
N SER A 265 9.22 9.21 1.94
CA SER A 265 7.93 8.64 2.33
C SER A 265 7.64 7.34 1.58
N TYR A 266 6.70 6.54 2.09
CA TYR A 266 6.26 5.35 1.36
C TYR A 266 5.55 5.71 0.03
N ALA A 267 4.85 6.84 -0.03
CA ALA A 267 4.23 7.36 -1.25
C ALA A 267 5.28 7.71 -2.32
N GLU A 268 6.40 8.30 -1.93
CA GLU A 268 7.53 8.57 -2.82
C GLU A 268 8.23 7.31 -3.30
N ALA A 269 8.46 6.35 -2.40
CA ALA A 269 8.98 5.03 -2.77
C ALA A 269 8.04 4.30 -3.75
N HIS A 270 6.72 4.46 -3.58
CA HIS A 270 5.72 3.96 -4.51
C HIS A 270 5.80 4.66 -5.87
N ALA A 271 5.88 5.99 -5.89
CA ALA A 271 6.04 6.78 -7.11
C ALA A 271 7.32 6.40 -7.89
N PHE A 272 8.44 6.18 -7.18
CA PHE A 272 9.66 5.63 -7.76
C PHE A 272 9.39 4.29 -8.46
N ALA A 273 8.67 3.38 -7.80
CA ALA A 273 8.35 2.06 -8.37
C ALA A 273 7.39 2.11 -9.57
N LYS A 274 6.58 3.17 -9.72
CA LYS A 274 5.67 3.33 -10.87
C LYS A 274 6.42 3.67 -12.16
N VAL A 275 7.58 4.32 -12.06
CA VAL A 275 8.38 4.75 -13.21
C VAL A 275 9.64 3.92 -13.42
N ASP A 276 10.11 3.20 -12.39
CA ASP A 276 11.32 2.39 -12.49
C ASP A 276 11.15 1.26 -13.54
N GLU A 277 12.19 1.09 -14.35
CA GLU A 277 12.04 0.88 -15.79
C GLU A 277 11.76 -0.58 -16.23
N GLN A 278 11.25 -1.47 -15.36
CA GLN A 278 11.47 -2.93 -15.56
C GLN A 278 10.32 -3.86 -15.22
N SER A 279 9.08 -3.37 -15.11
CA SER A 279 7.94 -4.23 -14.79
C SER A 279 6.73 -3.95 -15.69
N THR A 280 5.92 -4.97 -15.94
CA THR A 280 4.59 -4.84 -16.57
C THR A 280 3.47 -4.69 -15.54
N ASP A 281 3.82 -4.67 -14.25
CA ASP A 281 2.88 -4.52 -13.15
C ASP A 281 2.13 -3.18 -13.21
N LEU A 282 1.03 -3.06 -12.48
CA LEU A 282 0.27 -1.83 -12.35
C LEU A 282 0.19 -1.44 -10.87
N PRO A 283 1.27 -0.88 -10.30
CA PRO A 283 1.33 -0.59 -8.88
C PRO A 283 0.20 0.34 -8.46
N VAL A 284 -0.38 0.06 -7.28
CA VAL A 284 -1.42 0.87 -6.66
C VAL A 284 -1.21 1.01 -5.17
N SER A 285 -1.66 2.13 -4.60
CA SER A 285 -1.82 2.32 -3.15
C SER A 285 -3.27 2.16 -2.69
N THR A 286 -3.50 2.17 -1.38
CA THR A 286 -4.84 2.21 -0.79
C THR A 286 -5.64 3.43 -1.20
N LEU A 287 -5.03 4.62 -1.18
CA LEU A 287 -5.66 5.87 -1.62
C LEU A 287 -6.01 5.80 -3.12
N GLU A 288 -5.09 5.32 -3.94
CA GLU A 288 -5.30 5.23 -5.39
C GLU A 288 -6.47 4.30 -5.75
N VAL A 289 -6.56 3.12 -5.14
CA VAL A 289 -7.69 2.21 -5.36
C VAL A 289 -8.99 2.86 -4.89
N TRP A 290 -9.00 3.52 -3.72
CA TRP A 290 -10.19 4.20 -3.24
C TRP A 290 -10.65 5.31 -4.19
N LEU A 291 -9.74 6.15 -4.68
CA LEU A 291 -10.02 7.22 -5.65
C LEU A 291 -10.57 6.66 -6.97
N GLN A 292 -9.99 5.58 -7.49
CA GLN A 292 -10.49 4.95 -8.72
C GLN A 292 -11.91 4.41 -8.57
N GLU A 293 -12.26 3.83 -7.42
CA GLU A 293 -13.63 3.39 -7.12
C GLU A 293 -14.59 4.58 -6.97
N GLN A 294 -14.13 5.76 -6.49
CA GLN A 294 -14.93 6.98 -6.48
C GLN A 294 -15.13 7.60 -7.88
N ALA A 295 -14.19 7.38 -8.80
CA ALA A 295 -14.25 7.98 -10.13
C ALA A 295 -15.40 7.42 -10.98
N GLY A 296 -15.57 6.10 -10.99
CA GLY A 296 -16.61 5.43 -11.79
C GLY A 296 -16.63 5.94 -13.25
N GLU A 297 -17.78 6.43 -13.71
CA GLU A 297 -17.93 6.99 -15.07
C GLU A 297 -17.18 8.31 -15.29
N THR A 298 -16.84 9.04 -14.21
CA THR A 298 -16.14 10.33 -14.25
C THR A 298 -14.70 10.19 -14.76
N GLN A 299 -14.11 8.98 -14.68
CA GLN A 299 -12.78 8.70 -15.20
C GLN A 299 -12.61 9.17 -16.65
N GLN A 300 -13.61 8.98 -17.50
CA GLN A 300 -13.53 9.41 -18.90
C GLN A 300 -13.49 10.93 -19.04
N GLN A 301 -14.18 11.65 -18.16
CA GLN A 301 -14.17 13.12 -18.16
C GLN A 301 -12.81 13.64 -17.70
N LEU A 302 -12.20 13.03 -16.69
CA LEU A 302 -10.86 13.36 -16.22
C LEU A 302 -9.81 13.16 -17.32
N LEU A 303 -9.85 12.03 -18.03
CA LEU A 303 -8.88 11.70 -19.09
C LEU A 303 -9.06 12.50 -20.39
N ASN A 304 -10.13 13.29 -20.52
CA ASN A 304 -10.35 14.24 -21.62
C ASN A 304 -9.85 15.65 -21.30
N GLN A 305 -9.39 15.92 -20.07
CA GLN A 305 -8.77 17.20 -19.72
C GLN A 305 -7.30 17.21 -20.16
N PRO A 306 -6.72 18.38 -20.49
CA PRO A 306 -5.27 18.50 -20.67
C PRO A 306 -4.51 17.93 -19.47
N MET A 307 -3.50 17.10 -19.70
CA MET A 307 -2.78 16.43 -18.61
C MET A 307 -2.14 17.45 -17.65
N GLU A 308 -1.59 18.55 -18.19
CA GLU A 308 -1.00 19.63 -17.40
C GLU A 308 -2.01 20.35 -16.48
N ALA A 309 -3.30 20.38 -16.83
CA ALA A 309 -4.32 21.05 -16.02
C ALA A 309 -4.56 20.30 -14.70
N LEU A 310 -4.50 18.96 -14.76
CA LEU A 310 -4.65 18.09 -13.59
C LEU A 310 -3.46 18.25 -12.62
N LEU A 311 -2.26 18.52 -13.14
CA LEU A 311 -1.05 18.67 -12.33
C LEU A 311 -1.04 19.86 -11.37
N SER A 312 -1.94 20.83 -11.54
CA SER A 312 -2.03 22.01 -10.67
C SER A 312 -2.29 21.69 -9.20
N THR A 313 -2.84 20.51 -8.90
CA THR A 313 -3.15 20.05 -7.54
C THR A 313 -2.43 18.75 -7.17
N ALA A 314 -1.58 18.24 -8.05
CA ALA A 314 -0.82 17.02 -7.82
C ALA A 314 0.21 17.22 -6.70
N ARG A 315 0.33 16.23 -5.82
CA ARG A 315 1.44 16.18 -4.86
C ARG A 315 2.78 15.92 -5.58
N PRO A 316 3.94 16.24 -4.98
CA PRO A 316 5.25 16.14 -5.64
C PRO A 316 5.53 14.76 -6.25
N GLU A 317 5.21 13.69 -5.54
CA GLU A 317 5.42 12.31 -6.00
C GLU A 317 4.50 11.93 -7.17
N GLN A 318 3.27 12.45 -7.19
CA GLN A 318 2.33 12.24 -8.29
C GLN A 318 2.77 13.00 -9.54
N LYS A 319 3.21 14.25 -9.36
CA LYS A 319 3.75 15.09 -10.42
C LYS A 319 4.97 14.43 -11.06
N TYR A 320 5.88 13.90 -10.25
CA TYR A 320 7.04 13.15 -10.74
C TYR A 320 6.63 11.96 -11.61
N VAL A 321 5.64 11.17 -11.20
CA VAL A 321 5.15 10.03 -12.00
C VAL A 321 4.61 10.49 -13.34
N VAL A 322 3.72 11.50 -13.35
CA VAL A 322 3.12 12.00 -14.59
C VAL A 322 4.18 12.57 -15.51
N GLU A 323 5.04 13.47 -15.02
CA GLU A 323 6.07 14.12 -15.85
C GLU A 323 7.05 13.10 -16.43
N THR A 324 7.49 12.13 -15.62
CA THR A 324 8.43 11.08 -16.07
C THR A 324 7.80 10.20 -17.14
N LEU A 325 6.57 9.70 -16.92
CA LEU A 325 5.91 8.83 -17.88
C LEU A 325 5.51 9.58 -19.16
N THR A 326 5.04 10.82 -19.05
CA THR A 326 4.75 11.68 -20.21
C THR A 326 6.01 11.88 -21.06
N GLN A 327 7.16 12.15 -20.44
CA GLN A 327 8.43 12.28 -21.14
C GLN A 327 8.88 10.95 -21.77
N GLN A 328 8.82 9.86 -21.02
CA GLN A 328 9.27 8.53 -21.46
C GLN A 328 8.45 8.02 -22.66
N LEU A 329 7.17 8.34 -22.69
CA LEU A 329 6.23 7.92 -23.73
C LEU A 329 6.11 8.93 -24.89
N ASP A 330 6.89 10.01 -24.88
CA ASP A 330 6.88 11.09 -25.88
C ASP A 330 5.46 11.67 -26.10
N LEU A 331 4.75 11.95 -25.00
CA LEU A 331 3.39 12.48 -25.01
C LEU A 331 3.37 14.01 -24.83
N ASP A 332 2.37 14.67 -25.40
CA ASP A 332 2.15 16.12 -25.25
C ASP A 332 1.31 16.40 -23.99
N ALA A 333 1.93 16.99 -22.97
CA ALA A 333 1.27 17.35 -21.71
C ALA A 333 0.14 18.39 -21.87
N GLY A 334 0.18 19.22 -22.93
CA GLY A 334 -0.86 20.20 -23.24
C GLY A 334 -2.11 19.57 -23.84
N GLN A 335 -2.05 18.30 -24.26
CA GLN A 335 -3.18 17.55 -24.77
C GLN A 335 -3.79 16.65 -23.68
N SER A 336 -5.00 16.16 -23.93
CA SER A 336 -5.58 15.15 -23.05
C SER A 336 -4.88 13.80 -23.18
N PHE A 337 -5.00 12.94 -22.16
CA PHE A 337 -4.49 11.58 -22.26
C PHE A 337 -5.13 10.84 -23.44
N ARG A 338 -6.43 11.04 -23.68
CA ARG A 338 -7.16 10.38 -24.78
C ARG A 338 -6.72 10.86 -26.16
N ASP A 339 -6.43 12.14 -26.32
CA ASP A 339 -5.92 12.69 -27.59
C ASP A 339 -4.52 12.13 -27.88
N ASN A 340 -3.66 12.09 -26.86
CA ASN A 340 -2.37 11.42 -26.94
C ASN A 340 -2.50 9.94 -27.37
N MET A 341 -3.42 9.18 -26.76
CA MET A 341 -3.65 7.78 -27.14
C MET A 341 -4.13 7.62 -28.58
N THR A 342 -4.92 8.57 -29.08
CA THR A 342 -5.42 8.57 -30.46
C THR A 342 -4.33 8.94 -31.47
N ALA A 343 -3.35 9.74 -31.05
CA ALA A 343 -2.22 10.18 -31.85
C ALA A 343 -1.09 9.14 -31.98
N LEU A 344 -1.11 8.05 -31.19
CA LEU A 344 -0.09 7.00 -31.24
C LEU A 344 -0.02 6.38 -32.65
N SER A 345 1.14 6.49 -33.29
CA SER A 345 1.35 6.02 -34.67
C SER A 345 1.56 4.51 -34.78
N ALA A 346 1.87 3.82 -33.68
CA ALA A 346 2.12 2.39 -33.63
C ALA A 346 1.64 1.79 -32.30
N PRO A 347 1.32 0.48 -32.26
CA PRO A 347 1.02 -0.21 -31.01
C PRO A 347 2.22 -0.14 -30.04
N PRO A 348 2.00 0.21 -28.76
CA PRO A 348 3.08 0.29 -27.77
C PRO A 348 3.67 -1.09 -27.48
N SER A 349 4.93 -1.12 -27.02
CA SER A 349 5.50 -2.33 -26.44
C SER A 349 4.71 -2.76 -25.19
N GLN A 350 4.93 -3.97 -24.68
CA GLN A 350 4.24 -4.43 -23.46
C GLN A 350 4.55 -3.53 -22.25
N ASN A 351 5.78 -3.03 -22.15
CA ASN A 351 6.19 -2.13 -21.07
C ASN A 351 5.55 -0.76 -21.26
N ASP A 352 5.59 -0.21 -22.48
CA ASP A 352 4.96 1.08 -22.78
C ASP A 352 3.44 1.02 -22.54
N GLN A 353 2.81 -0.11 -22.85
CA GLN A 353 1.40 -0.32 -22.52
C GLN A 353 1.15 -0.27 -21.00
N ALA A 354 2.04 -0.85 -20.19
CA ALA A 354 1.94 -0.73 -18.74
C ALA A 354 2.12 0.73 -18.27
N TYR A 355 3.10 1.45 -18.81
CA TYR A 355 3.33 2.86 -18.50
C TYR A 355 2.14 3.75 -18.88
N LEU A 356 1.55 3.55 -20.06
CA LEU A 356 0.34 4.27 -20.49
C LEU A 356 -0.81 4.04 -19.50
N VAL A 357 -1.00 2.80 -19.04
CA VAL A 357 -2.03 2.50 -18.03
C VAL A 357 -1.71 3.15 -16.68
N ARG A 358 -0.46 3.11 -16.22
CA ARG A 358 -0.03 3.77 -14.98
C ARG A 358 -0.25 5.28 -15.02
N LEU A 359 0.11 5.92 -16.14
CA LEU A 359 -0.12 7.35 -16.38
C LEU A 359 -1.61 7.68 -16.33
N GLY A 360 -2.43 6.92 -17.05
CA GLY A 360 -3.89 7.10 -17.02
C GLY A 360 -4.48 6.95 -15.63
N MET A 361 -4.03 5.96 -14.85
CA MET A 361 -4.45 5.78 -13.46
C MET A 361 -4.03 6.96 -12.59
N GLU A 362 -2.81 7.47 -12.73
CA GLU A 362 -2.31 8.60 -11.93
C GLU A 362 -3.10 9.89 -12.21
N LEU A 363 -3.38 10.18 -13.48
CA LEU A 363 -4.20 11.34 -13.87
C LEU A 363 -5.62 11.26 -13.28
N VAL A 364 -6.20 10.06 -13.25
CA VAL A 364 -7.51 9.82 -12.61
C VAL A 364 -7.42 10.04 -11.10
N ASN A 365 -6.38 9.53 -10.45
CA ASN A 365 -6.17 9.70 -9.01
C ASN A 365 -6.11 11.21 -8.66
N ILE A 366 -5.25 11.98 -9.34
CA ILE A 366 -5.09 13.41 -9.14
C ILE A 366 -6.43 14.15 -9.36
N GLY A 367 -7.06 13.93 -10.51
CA GLY A 367 -8.30 14.61 -10.87
C GLY A 367 -9.47 14.27 -9.95
N MET A 368 -9.57 13.01 -9.51
CA MET A 368 -10.63 12.59 -8.60
C MET A 368 -10.44 13.18 -7.20
N GLU A 369 -9.20 13.22 -6.69
CA GLU A 369 -8.92 13.86 -5.41
C GLU A 369 -9.29 15.35 -5.44
N GLN A 370 -8.87 16.07 -6.50
CA GLN A 370 -9.22 17.48 -6.70
C GLN A 370 -10.75 17.68 -6.68
N GLN A 371 -11.48 16.84 -7.42
CA GLN A 371 -12.94 16.94 -7.51
C GLN A 371 -13.61 16.68 -6.15
N LEU A 372 -13.19 15.67 -5.40
CA LEU A 372 -13.76 15.36 -4.08
C LEU A 372 -13.50 16.50 -3.07
N ARG A 373 -12.29 17.08 -3.09
CA ARG A 373 -11.96 18.24 -2.27
C ARG A 373 -12.81 19.45 -2.64
N ALA A 374 -13.00 19.72 -3.93
CA ALA A 374 -13.82 20.84 -4.41
C ALA A 374 -15.31 20.69 -4.07
N GLN A 375 -15.82 19.45 -3.99
CA GLN A 375 -17.20 19.18 -3.56
C GLN A 375 -17.44 19.48 -2.07
N GLY A 376 -16.39 19.49 -1.25
CA GLY A 376 -16.49 19.82 0.17
C GLY A 376 -17.15 18.74 1.04
N ASP A 377 -17.20 17.49 0.57
CA ASP A 377 -17.70 16.36 1.36
C ASP A 377 -16.72 16.03 2.48
N SER A 378 -17.09 16.38 3.72
CA SER A 378 -16.21 16.25 4.89
C SER A 378 -15.79 14.81 5.16
N ASP A 379 -16.65 13.84 4.88
CA ASP A 379 -16.38 12.43 5.18
C ASP A 379 -15.37 11.87 4.19
N LYS A 380 -15.53 12.19 2.90
CA LYS A 380 -14.57 11.82 1.85
C LYS A 380 -13.23 12.52 2.04
N ILE A 381 -13.23 13.81 2.40
CA ILE A 381 -12.01 14.54 2.72
C ILE A 381 -11.31 13.90 3.93
N ALA A 382 -12.03 13.51 4.97
CA ALA A 382 -11.44 12.83 6.12
C ALA A 382 -10.81 11.46 5.77
N VAL A 383 -11.38 10.72 4.80
CA VAL A 383 -10.76 9.50 4.27
C VAL A 383 -9.47 9.83 3.52
N ILE A 384 -9.49 10.81 2.61
CA ILE A 384 -8.30 11.25 1.86
C ILE A 384 -7.19 11.66 2.83
N GLU A 385 -7.48 12.55 3.78
CA GLU A 385 -6.49 13.02 4.75
C GLU A 385 -5.91 11.86 5.57
N ARG A 386 -6.73 10.90 6.01
CA ARG A 386 -6.22 9.76 6.77
C ARG A 386 -5.28 8.88 5.94
N LEU A 387 -5.62 8.63 4.67
CA LEU A 387 -4.79 7.81 3.78
C LEU A 387 -3.52 8.55 3.35
N VAL A 388 -3.61 9.83 2.96
CA VAL A 388 -2.44 10.67 2.65
C VAL A 388 -1.49 10.73 3.85
N ASN A 389 -1.99 10.95 5.06
CA ASN A 389 -1.16 11.01 6.28
C ASN A 389 -0.53 9.66 6.66
N CYS A 390 -1.10 8.53 6.25
CA CYS A 390 -0.48 7.23 6.46
C CYS A 390 0.51 6.88 5.34
N GLU A 391 0.16 7.16 4.09
CA GLU A 391 1.03 6.89 2.93
C GLU A 391 2.27 7.81 2.89
N SER A 392 2.18 9.03 3.44
CA SER A 392 3.32 9.93 3.65
C SER A 392 4.23 9.55 4.82
N GLY A 393 3.91 8.48 5.57
CA GLY A 393 4.80 7.98 6.61
C GLY A 393 6.16 7.54 6.05
N ALA A 394 7.18 7.61 6.88
CA ALA A 394 8.52 7.13 6.57
C ALA A 394 9.12 6.37 7.77
N TRP A 395 10.22 5.66 7.52
CA TRP A 395 11.04 5.06 8.58
C TRP A 395 12.04 6.03 9.21
N LYS A 396 12.39 7.12 8.51
CA LYS A 396 13.39 8.10 8.94
C LYS A 396 12.99 9.50 8.52
#